data_AF-A0A4R5D7Q6-F1
#
_entry.id   AF-A0A4R5D7Q6-F1
#
_cell.length_a   1.000
_cell.length_b   1.000
_cell.length_c   1.000
_cell.angle_alpha   90.00
_cell.angle_beta   90.00
_cell.angle_gamma   90.00
#
_symmetry.space_group_name_H-M   'P 1'
#
loop_
_entity.id
_entity.type
_entity.pdbx_description
1 polymer ?
#
loop_
_entity_poly.entity_id
_entity_poly.type
_entity_poly.pdbx_seq_one_letter_code
_entity_poly.pdbx_strand_id
1 'polypeptide(L)'
;MKKLKIDYLLLVALLMAGSAAVATRLPNQPKPNVLVEQWFRTAPSTNPDQEGGWQSGVAPEECRPSEKICSATFETGYNPNDHVDSVNVQNAIGSVQTGYILE
;
A
#
# COMPACT_ATOMS: atom_id res chain seq x y z
N MET A 1 -53.38 -13.00 20.00
CA MET A 1 -52.54 -11.85 20.38
C MET A 1 -51.60 -11.54 19.21
N LYS A 2 -51.57 -10.26 18.81
CA LYS A 2 -50.65 -9.47 17.96
C LYS A 2 -49.98 -10.12 16.72
N LYS A 3 -50.48 -9.76 15.52
CA LYS A 3 -49.79 -9.86 14.24
C LYS A 3 -48.83 -8.65 14.09
N LEU A 4 -47.54 -8.89 13.88
CA LEU A 4 -46.58 -7.84 13.55
C LEU A 4 -46.82 -7.38 12.10
N LYS A 5 -47.20 -6.12 11.93
CA LYS A 5 -47.21 -5.42 10.63
C LYS A 5 -45.78 -4.97 10.36
N ILE A 6 -45.19 -5.48 9.28
CA ILE A 6 -43.91 -4.95 8.76
C ILE A 6 -44.27 -3.75 7.90
N ASP A 7 -43.91 -2.56 8.38
CA ASP A 7 -44.11 -1.30 7.67
C ASP A 7 -43.24 -1.25 6.41
N TYR A 8 -43.91 -1.22 5.25
CA TYR A 8 -43.28 -1.10 3.93
C TYR A 8 -42.44 0.18 3.74
N LEU A 9 -42.56 1.16 4.66
CA LEU A 9 -41.75 2.38 4.68
C LEU A 9 -40.28 2.13 5.08
N LEU A 10 -39.99 1.05 5.80
CA LEU A 10 -38.61 0.70 6.18
C LEU A 10 -37.82 0.04 5.04
N LEU A 11 -38.50 -0.62 4.09
CA LEU A 11 -37.86 -1.28 2.96
C LEU A 11 -37.37 -0.29 1.89
N VAL A 12 -38.01 0.89 1.77
CA VAL A 12 -37.58 1.92 0.81
C VAL A 12 -36.37 2.72 1.33
N ALA A 13 -36.22 2.86 2.65
CA ALA A 13 -35.08 3.55 3.25
C ALA A 13 -33.76 2.76 3.10
N LEU A 14 -33.81 1.43 3.05
CA LEU A 14 -32.60 0.60 2.84
C LEU A 14 -32.08 0.60 1.40
N LEU A 15 -32.91 0.98 0.42
CA LEU A 15 -32.54 0.98 -0.99
C LEU A 15 -31.97 2.33 -1.48
N MET A 16 -32.10 3.41 -0.69
CA MET A 16 -31.64 4.75 -1.07
C MET A 16 -30.42 5.26 -0.30
N ALA A 17 -29.95 4.53 0.72
CA ALA A 17 -28.74 4.90 1.47
C ALA A 17 -27.56 4.05 1.00
N GLY A 18 -26.88 4.49 -0.06
CA GLY A 18 -25.58 3.90 -0.38
C GLY A 18 -25.11 3.97 -1.82
N SER A 19 -25.81 4.68 -2.71
CA SER A 19 -25.20 5.14 -3.97
C SER A 19 -24.21 6.28 -3.71
N ALA A 20 -23.29 6.08 -2.77
CA ALA A 20 -21.99 6.71 -2.84
C ALA A 20 -21.08 5.60 -3.32
N ALA A 21 -20.96 5.48 -4.65
CA ALA A 21 -19.78 4.88 -5.25
C ALA A 21 -18.60 5.70 -4.74
N VAL A 22 -18.09 5.31 -3.59
CA VAL A 22 -16.79 5.70 -3.13
C VAL A 22 -15.86 5.03 -4.14
N ALA A 23 -15.53 5.76 -5.21
CA ALA A 23 -14.33 5.52 -5.99
C ALA A 23 -13.12 5.86 -5.09
N THR A 24 -13.05 5.21 -3.93
CA THR A 24 -11.78 5.01 -3.24
C THR A 24 -10.99 4.17 -4.21
N ARG A 25 -9.95 4.77 -4.79
CA ARG A 25 -8.79 4.01 -5.22
C ARG A 25 -8.43 3.13 -4.04
N LEU A 26 -8.84 1.87 -4.07
CA LEU A 26 -8.38 0.91 -3.10
C LEU A 26 -6.87 0.89 -3.27
N PRO A 27 -6.08 0.96 -2.18
CA PRO A 27 -4.63 0.81 -2.26
C PRO A 27 -4.20 -0.54 -2.87
N ASN A 28 -5.14 -1.47 -3.07
CA ASN A 28 -4.96 -2.81 -3.62
C ASN A 28 -5.72 -3.06 -4.93
N GLN A 29 -6.14 -2.04 -5.69
CA GLN A 29 -6.64 -2.32 -7.04
C GLN A 29 -5.46 -2.75 -7.93
N PRO A 30 -5.43 -4.00 -8.44
CA PRO A 30 -4.37 -4.42 -9.35
C PRO A 30 -4.45 -3.54 -10.60
N LYS A 31 -3.46 -2.69 -10.81
CA LYS A 31 -3.31 -1.94 -12.06
C LYS A 31 -3.10 -2.98 -13.19
N PRO A 32 -3.95 -3.00 -14.23
CA PRO A 32 -3.83 -4.00 -15.29
C PRO A 32 -2.51 -3.80 -16.07
N ASN A 33 -1.74 -4.89 -16.23
CA ASN A 33 -0.54 -5.02 -17.09
C ASN A 33 0.43 -3.83 -17.08
N VAL A 34 0.80 -3.33 -15.91
CA VAL A 34 1.91 -2.39 -15.78
C VAL A 34 3.22 -3.16 -15.66
N LEU A 35 4.27 -2.68 -16.34
CA LEU A 35 5.63 -3.14 -16.07
C LEU A 35 6.00 -2.70 -14.65
N VAL A 36 6.65 -3.58 -13.91
CA VAL A 36 7.01 -3.32 -12.51
C VAL A 36 8.50 -3.55 -12.28
N GLU A 37 9.04 -2.86 -11.29
CA GLU A 37 10.42 -2.97 -10.84
C GLU A 37 10.45 -3.09 -9.32
N GLN A 38 11.27 -4.01 -8.81
CA GLN A 38 11.50 -4.14 -7.38
C GLN A 38 12.57 -3.16 -6.92
N TRP A 39 12.33 -2.53 -5.78
CA TRP A 39 13.26 -1.61 -5.15
C TRP A 39 13.44 -1.99 -3.68
N PHE A 40 14.64 -1.73 -3.17
CA PHE A 40 14.98 -1.93 -1.76
C PHE A 40 15.79 -0.76 -1.22
N ARG A 41 15.69 -0.55 0.09
CA ARG A 41 16.36 0.51 0.82
C ARG A 41 17.49 -0.09 1.66
N THR A 42 18.70 0.44 1.49
CA THR A 42 19.86 0.01 2.29
C THR A 42 19.99 0.84 3.57
N ALA A 43 20.35 0.17 4.66
CA ALA A 43 20.96 0.76 5.85
C ALA A 43 22.18 1.64 5.49
N PRO A 44 22.35 2.90 5.94
CA PRO A 44 23.70 3.44 6.05
C PRO A 44 24.52 2.51 6.95
N SER A 45 25.71 2.11 6.50
CA SER A 45 26.61 1.16 7.18
C SER A 45 26.84 1.38 8.68
N THR A 46 26.63 2.60 9.18
CA THR A 46 26.87 2.97 10.59
C THR A 46 25.60 3.12 11.43
N ASN A 47 24.42 3.22 10.82
CA ASN A 47 23.18 3.37 11.56
C ASN A 47 21.99 2.74 10.81
N PRO A 48 21.45 1.62 11.30
CA PRO A 48 20.30 0.96 10.68
C PRO A 48 19.01 1.78 10.79
N ASP A 49 18.95 2.83 11.61
CA ASP A 49 17.77 3.69 11.76
C ASP A 49 17.83 4.93 10.86
N GLN A 50 18.97 5.19 10.22
CA GLN A 50 19.09 6.28 9.25
C GLN A 50 18.58 5.86 7.87
N GLU A 51 17.98 6.81 7.17
CA GLU A 51 17.47 6.58 5.81
C GLU A 51 18.63 6.48 4.82
N GLY A 52 18.86 5.29 4.26
CA GLY A 52 19.63 5.16 3.02
C GLY A 52 18.77 5.39 1.79
N GLY A 53 19.41 5.38 0.63
CA GLY A 53 18.75 5.52 -0.66
C GLY A 53 18.03 4.25 -1.09
N TRP A 54 17.14 4.41 -2.06
CA TRP A 54 16.53 3.29 -2.75
C TRP A 54 17.41 2.84 -3.92
N GLN A 55 17.56 1.53 -4.04
CA GLN A 55 18.24 0.84 -5.14
C GLN A 55 17.26 -0.08 -5.84
N SER A 56 17.32 -0.12 -7.17
CA SER A 56 16.49 -1.06 -7.94
C SER A 56 17.17 -2.42 -8.06
N GLY A 57 16.36 -3.46 -8.05
CA GLY A 57 16.83 -4.85 -8.12
C GLY A 57 16.14 -5.76 -7.12
N VAL A 58 16.68 -6.97 -7.03
CA VAL A 58 16.19 -8.00 -6.11
C VAL A 58 16.86 -7.80 -4.76
N ALA A 59 16.05 -7.54 -3.73
CA ALA A 59 16.53 -7.40 -2.37
C ALA A 59 17.09 -8.73 -1.83
N PRO A 60 18.15 -8.71 -0.99
CA PRO A 60 18.49 -9.82 -0.11
C PRO A 60 17.30 -10.21 0.77
N GLU A 61 17.18 -11.48 1.16
CA GLU A 61 15.94 -12.05 1.73
C GLU A 61 15.44 -11.40 3.03
N GLU A 62 16.29 -10.70 3.79
CA GLU A 62 15.94 -10.26 5.15
C GLU A 62 16.13 -8.76 5.38
N CYS A 63 15.03 -8.12 5.79
CA CYS A 63 15.00 -6.76 6.28
C CYS A 63 15.26 -6.74 7.79
N ARG A 64 16.17 -5.88 8.25
CA ARG A 64 16.33 -5.58 9.68
C ARG A 64 15.11 -4.82 10.21
N PRO A 65 14.62 -5.09 11.43
CA PRO A 65 13.44 -4.42 11.97
C PRO A 65 13.56 -2.90 11.97
N SER A 66 12.59 -2.23 11.36
CA SER A 66 12.38 -0.78 11.37
C SER A 66 10.94 -0.50 10.93
N GLU A 67 10.40 0.68 11.28
CA GLU A 67 9.08 1.14 10.85
C GLU A 67 9.08 1.66 9.40
N LYS A 68 10.27 1.77 8.79
CA LYS A 68 10.49 2.31 7.44
C LYS A 68 10.27 1.24 6.38
N ILE A 69 10.04 1.67 5.13
CA ILE A 69 9.94 0.71 4.02
C ILE A 69 11.33 0.16 3.69
N CYS A 70 11.44 -1.16 3.72
CA CYS A 70 12.63 -1.91 3.31
C CYS A 70 12.61 -2.25 1.82
N SER A 71 11.50 -2.83 1.35
CA SER A 71 11.37 -3.29 -0.04
C SER A 71 9.92 -3.14 -0.50
N ALA A 72 9.77 -2.77 -1.76
CA ALA A 72 8.50 -2.61 -2.42
C ALA A 72 8.66 -2.78 -3.94
N THR A 73 7.56 -3.12 -4.59
CA THR A 73 7.48 -3.15 -6.04
C THR A 73 6.79 -1.89 -6.51
N PHE A 74 7.34 -1.23 -7.54
CA PHE A 74 6.77 -0.02 -8.12
C PHE A 74 6.54 -0.20 -9.62
N GLU A 75 5.74 0.69 -10.21
CA GLU A 75 5.57 0.76 -11.66
C GLU A 75 6.88 1.23 -12.31
N THR A 76 7.26 0.65 -13.45
CA THR A 76 8.48 1.06 -14.17
C THR A 76 8.44 2.56 -14.49
N GLY A 77 9.51 3.27 -14.13
CA GLY A 77 9.61 4.73 -14.27
C GLY A 77 9.25 5.52 -13.00
N TYR A 78 8.72 4.86 -11.97
CA TYR A 78 8.60 5.43 -10.63
C TYR A 78 9.96 5.40 -9.92
N ASN A 79 10.44 6.55 -9.44
CA ASN A 79 11.68 6.64 -8.66
C ASN A 79 11.34 6.91 -7.18
N PRO A 80 11.46 5.92 -6.28
CA PRO A 80 11.12 6.10 -4.87
C PRO A 80 12.07 7.06 -4.12
N ASN A 81 13.23 7.42 -4.70
CA ASN A 81 14.12 8.46 -4.16
C ASN A 81 13.55 9.89 -4.29
N ASP A 82 12.59 10.10 -5.19
CA ASP A 82 11.98 11.43 -5.42
C ASP A 82 10.78 11.69 -4.47
N HIS A 83 10.52 10.76 -3.55
CA HIS A 83 9.29 10.71 -2.77
C HIS A 83 9.55 10.34 -1.30
N VAL A 84 8.66 10.81 -0.43
CA VAL A 84 8.65 10.42 1.00
C VAL A 84 7.94 9.08 1.19
N ASP A 85 8.20 8.41 2.32
CA ASP A 85 7.66 7.07 2.59
C ASP A 85 6.14 6.97 2.48
N SER A 86 5.39 7.97 2.96
CA SER A 86 3.93 7.94 2.87
C SER A 86 3.43 7.92 1.43
N VAL A 87 4.17 8.51 0.49
CA VAL A 87 3.88 8.49 -0.96
C VAL A 87 4.33 7.14 -1.55
N ASN A 88 5.48 6.63 -1.12
CA ASN A 88 5.97 5.31 -1.54
C ASN A 88 5.00 4.19 -1.13
N VAL A 89 4.47 4.19 0.11
CA VAL A 89 3.45 3.22 0.55
C VAL A 89 2.20 3.25 -0.32
N GLN A 90 1.76 4.44 -0.75
CA GLN A 90 0.56 4.60 -1.58
C GLN A 90 0.76 4.14 -3.03
N ASN A 91 2.00 4.18 -3.54
CA ASN A 91 2.32 3.84 -4.92
C ASN A 91 2.95 2.45 -5.07
N ALA A 92 3.29 1.80 -3.96
CA ALA A 92 3.74 0.42 -3.94
C ALA A 92 2.65 -0.51 -4.50
N ILE A 93 3.09 -1.50 -5.26
CA ILE A 93 2.26 -2.52 -5.88
C ILE A 93 2.42 -3.80 -5.05
N GLY A 94 1.34 -4.24 -4.41
CA GLY A 94 1.33 -5.44 -3.58
C GLY A 94 1.82 -5.17 -2.16
N SER A 95 2.49 -6.15 -1.57
CA SER A 95 2.94 -6.08 -0.17
C SER A 95 4.23 -5.28 -0.03
N VAL A 96 4.26 -4.42 0.97
CA VAL A 96 5.45 -3.67 1.39
C VAL A 96 6.09 -4.40 2.56
N GLN A 97 7.41 -4.58 2.53
CA GLN A 97 8.16 -5.03 3.70
C GLN A 97 8.76 -3.83 4.42
N THR A 98 8.68 -3.83 5.74
CA THR A 98 9.30 -2.79 6.58
C THR A 98 10.67 -3.26 7.09
N GLY A 99 11.59 -2.33 7.29
CA GLY A 99 12.95 -2.61 7.69
C GLY A 99 14.03 -1.96 6.82
N TYR A 100 15.23 -2.53 6.84
CA TYR A 100 16.34 -2.16 5.94
C TYR A 100 17.18 -3.37 5.52
N ILE A 101 17.77 -3.31 4.33
CA ILE A 101 18.79 -4.28 3.88
C ILE A 101 20.16 -3.90 4.46
N LEU A 102 20.92 -4.89 4.90
CA LEU A 102 22.33 -4.74 5.27
C LEU A 102 23.18 -4.56 4.01
N GLU A 103 24.03 -3.51 3.97
CA GLU A 103 25.06 -3.33 2.93
C GLU A 103 26.13 -4.43 2.99
#